data_AF-A0A2N9XFN2-F1
#
_entry.id   AF-A0A2N9XFN2-F1
#
_cell.length_a   1.000
_cell.length_b   1.000
_cell.length_c   1.000
_cell.angle_alpha   90.00
_cell.angle_beta   90.00
_cell.angle_gamma   90.00
#
_symmetry.space_group_name_H-M   'P 1'
#
loop_
_entity.id
_entity.type
_entity.pdbx_description
1 polymer ?
#
loop_
_entity_poly.entity_id
_entity_poly.type
_entity_poly.pdbx_seq_one_letter_code
_entity_poly.pdbx_strand_id
1 'polypeptide(L)'
;MDIIIAMIIKGLYAFYDKMNDLIGGRLPLTNSEKANIILYQYAKENGYEIDLSNHSRGGMTASVALQNANRNGLIGIPIREARFYGTATHVPWYANQLVTNGYEGSRAYSAVHYTDFVGRSPAAFFRSPYTIGGNAPTGGVENKPFMYSHSSYFREEPVRYLVDEKGRNIDANGNLTGGKEVKNPYKKEFDEKWIEGPNHNLNRDNPSLPVLVQPTRPRQGVR
;
A
#
# COMPACT_ATOMS: atom_id res chain seq x y z
N MET A 1 -26.33 10.78 15.54
CA MET A 1 -26.24 9.40 16.06
C MET A 1 -25.55 8.47 15.07
N ASP A 2 -25.77 8.65 13.76
CA ASP A 2 -25.26 7.76 12.71
C ASP A 2 -23.74 7.82 12.48
N ILE A 3 -23.10 8.97 12.69
CA ILE A 3 -21.64 9.11 12.53
C ILE A 3 -20.88 8.28 13.59
N ILE A 4 -21.39 8.24 14.83
CA ILE A 4 -20.78 7.50 15.94
C ILE A 4 -20.90 6.00 15.68
N ILE A 5 -22.07 5.54 15.25
CA ILE A 5 -22.30 4.12 14.89
C ILE A 5 -21.40 3.71 13.72
N ALA A 6 -21.32 4.53 12.67
CA ALA A 6 -20.47 4.25 11.52
C ALA A 6 -18.97 4.19 11.89
N MET A 7 -18.51 5.03 12.82
CA MET A 7 -17.14 4.99 13.33
C MET A 7 -16.86 3.73 14.16
N ILE A 8 -17.80 3.32 15.02
CA ILE A 8 -17.69 2.09 15.83
C ILE A 8 -17.61 0.86 14.92
N ILE A 9 -18.48 0.77 13.92
CA ILE A 9 -18.52 -0.35 12.98
C ILE A 9 -17.21 -0.43 12.19
N LYS A 10 -16.71 0.68 11.65
CA LYS A 10 -15.43 0.73 10.92
C LYS A 10 -14.25 0.32 11.80
N GLY A 11 -14.24 0.73 13.07
CA GLY A 11 -13.23 0.34 14.06
C GLY A 11 -13.25 -1.16 14.36
N LEU A 12 -14.43 -1.75 14.55
CA LEU A 12 -14.60 -3.18 14.77
C LEU A 12 -14.10 -4.01 13.58
N TYR A 13 -14.44 -3.60 12.35
CA TYR A 13 -13.92 -4.27 11.16
C TYR A 13 -12.40 -4.17 11.04
N ALA A 14 -11.81 -3.00 11.28
CA ALA A 14 -10.36 -2.84 11.23
C ALA A 14 -9.64 -3.68 12.30
N PHE A 15 -10.20 -3.78 13.51
CA PHE A 15 -9.68 -4.65 14.57
C PHE A 15 -9.81 -6.13 14.19
N TYR A 16 -10.95 -6.54 13.64
CA TYR A 16 -11.17 -7.91 13.17
C TYR A 16 -10.17 -8.30 12.08
N ASP A 17 -10.01 -7.46 11.06
CA ASP A 17 -9.06 -7.66 9.96
C ASP A 17 -7.63 -7.77 10.53
N LYS A 18 -7.29 -6.96 11.54
CA LYS A 18 -5.97 -7.02 12.19
C LYS A 18 -5.75 -8.31 12.97
N MET A 19 -6.72 -8.73 13.78
CA MET A 19 -6.64 -10.01 14.47
C MET A 19 -6.50 -11.16 13.49
N ASN A 20 -7.24 -11.12 12.39
CA ASN A 20 -7.14 -12.13 11.35
C ASN A 20 -5.76 -12.15 10.69
N ASP A 21 -5.20 -10.97 10.38
CA ASP A 21 -3.84 -10.80 9.84
C ASP A 21 -2.79 -11.42 10.78
N LEU A 22 -2.90 -11.17 12.09
CA LEU A 22 -1.98 -11.71 13.10
C LEU A 22 -2.04 -13.23 13.23
N ILE A 23 -3.23 -13.82 13.15
CA ILE A 23 -3.39 -15.26 13.33
C ILE A 23 -3.30 -16.04 12.01
N GLY A 24 -2.87 -15.42 10.92
CA GLY A 24 -2.65 -16.11 9.66
C GLY A 24 -3.88 -16.29 8.78
N GLY A 25 -4.88 -15.40 8.89
CA GLY A 25 -6.10 -15.43 8.10
C GLY A 25 -7.07 -16.56 8.47
N ARG A 26 -7.11 -16.96 9.75
CA ARG A 26 -7.88 -18.13 10.25
C ARG A 26 -9.34 -17.84 10.59
N LEU A 27 -9.68 -16.58 10.85
CA LEU A 27 -11.07 -16.18 11.10
C LEU A 27 -11.87 -16.19 9.78
N PRO A 28 -13.21 -16.26 9.86
CA PRO A 28 -14.08 -16.12 8.69
C PRO A 28 -13.71 -14.92 7.82
N LEU A 29 -13.57 -15.14 6.53
CA LEU A 29 -13.13 -14.11 5.62
C LEU A 29 -14.24 -13.11 5.30
N THR A 30 -13.86 -11.84 5.17
CA THR A 30 -14.71 -10.79 4.60
C THR A 30 -14.92 -11.02 3.10
N ASN A 31 -15.91 -10.35 2.52
CA ASN A 31 -16.17 -10.46 1.08
C ASN A 31 -15.00 -9.96 0.23
N SER A 32 -14.30 -8.91 0.67
CA SER A 32 -13.11 -8.39 -0.02
C SER A 32 -11.94 -9.38 0.02
N GLU A 33 -11.74 -10.07 1.14
CA GLU A 33 -10.70 -11.11 1.25
C GLU A 33 -11.01 -12.31 0.36
N LYS A 34 -12.27 -12.76 0.34
CA LYS A 34 -12.72 -13.83 -0.57
C LYS A 34 -12.56 -13.44 -2.03
N ALA A 35 -12.93 -12.21 -2.39
CA ALA A 35 -12.77 -11.69 -3.74
C ALA A 35 -11.30 -11.71 -4.19
N ASN A 36 -10.36 -11.30 -3.32
CA ASN A 36 -8.93 -11.41 -3.61
C ASN A 36 -8.50 -12.86 -3.88
N ILE A 37 -8.96 -13.82 -3.08
CA ILE A 37 -8.64 -15.25 -3.31
C ILE A 37 -9.18 -15.74 -4.66
N ILE A 38 -10.40 -15.34 -5.02
CA ILE A 38 -10.99 -15.68 -6.33
C ILE A 38 -10.15 -15.10 -7.47
N LEU A 39 -9.73 -13.84 -7.36
CA LEU A 39 -8.87 -13.19 -8.37
C LEU A 39 -7.49 -13.86 -8.46
N TYR A 40 -6.91 -14.27 -7.33
CA TYR A 40 -5.65 -15.02 -7.28
C TYR A 40 -5.76 -16.36 -8.01
N GLN A 41 -6.82 -17.12 -7.73
CA GLN A 41 -7.09 -18.40 -8.40
C GLN A 41 -7.27 -18.19 -9.91
N TYR A 42 -8.10 -17.23 -10.29
CA TYR A 42 -8.36 -16.92 -11.70
C TYR A 42 -7.08 -16.53 -12.46
N ALA A 43 -6.27 -15.65 -11.87
CA ALA A 43 -5.00 -15.24 -12.47
C ALA A 43 -4.04 -16.43 -12.65
N LYS A 44 -3.93 -17.30 -11.64
CA LYS A 44 -3.11 -18.51 -11.70
C LYS A 44 -3.58 -19.47 -12.81
N GLU A 45 -4.88 -19.72 -12.92
CA GLU A 45 -5.46 -20.63 -13.92
C GLU A 45 -5.30 -20.12 -15.36
N ASN A 46 -5.30 -18.80 -15.53
CA ASN A 46 -5.26 -18.17 -16.86
C ASN A 46 -3.88 -17.60 -17.23
N GLY A 47 -2.86 -17.79 -16.39
CA GLY A 47 -1.50 -17.33 -16.68
C GLY A 47 -1.31 -15.81 -16.63
N TYR A 48 -2.13 -15.09 -15.87
CA TYR A 48 -1.98 -13.65 -15.67
C TYR A 48 -1.05 -13.34 -14.50
N GLU A 49 -0.19 -12.34 -14.64
CA GLU A 49 0.56 -11.78 -13.51
C GLU A 49 -0.25 -10.71 -12.78
N ILE A 50 -0.05 -10.60 -11.46
CA ILE A 50 -0.80 -9.70 -10.59
C ILE A 50 0.13 -8.64 -10.00
N ASP A 51 -0.31 -7.40 -10.16
CA ASP A 51 0.26 -6.21 -9.55
C ASP A 51 -0.72 -5.62 -8.53
N LEU A 52 -0.38 -5.67 -7.25
CA LEU A 52 -1.24 -5.21 -6.17
C LEU A 52 -0.85 -3.79 -5.70
N SER A 53 -1.88 -2.98 -5.44
CA SER A 53 -1.75 -1.65 -4.85
C SER A 53 -2.65 -1.58 -3.63
N ASN A 54 -2.03 -1.51 -2.45
CA ASN A 54 -2.72 -1.66 -1.17
C ASN A 54 -2.52 -0.40 -0.33
N HIS A 55 -3.63 0.21 0.06
CA HIS A 55 -3.63 1.39 0.92
C HIS A 55 -4.33 1.09 2.24
N SER A 56 -3.84 1.62 3.35
CA SER A 56 -4.53 1.53 4.64
C SER A 56 -4.86 0.08 5.04
N ARG A 57 -6.12 -0.16 5.42
CA ARG A 57 -6.76 -1.45 5.69
C ARG A 57 -6.72 -2.41 4.50
N GLY A 58 -6.67 -1.91 3.27
CA GLY A 58 -6.58 -2.74 2.07
C GLY A 58 -5.37 -3.66 2.09
N GLY A 59 -4.27 -3.26 2.75
CA GLY A 59 -3.15 -4.17 2.97
C GLY A 59 -3.49 -5.36 3.87
N MET A 60 -4.33 -5.19 4.89
CA MET A 60 -4.76 -6.30 5.76
C MET A 60 -5.65 -7.26 4.97
N THR A 61 -6.56 -6.72 4.16
CA THR A 61 -7.37 -7.51 3.22
C THR A 61 -6.48 -8.35 2.28
N ALA A 62 -5.43 -7.76 1.69
CA ALA A 62 -4.50 -8.48 0.82
C ALA A 62 -3.66 -9.52 1.59
N SER A 63 -3.21 -9.17 2.79
CA SER A 63 -2.41 -10.04 3.65
C SER A 63 -3.19 -11.24 4.16
N VAL A 64 -4.38 -11.03 4.70
CA VAL A 64 -5.29 -12.09 5.15
C VAL A 64 -5.64 -13.02 4.00
N ALA A 65 -5.98 -12.48 2.83
CA ALA A 65 -6.28 -13.28 1.65
C ALA A 65 -5.09 -14.17 1.25
N LEU A 66 -3.87 -13.63 1.18
CA LEU A 66 -2.68 -14.40 0.80
C LEU A 66 -2.33 -15.46 1.87
N GLN A 67 -2.41 -15.11 3.15
CA GLN A 67 -2.18 -16.04 4.26
C GLN A 67 -3.17 -17.21 4.25
N ASN A 68 -4.45 -16.90 4.01
CA ASN A 68 -5.50 -17.89 3.90
C ASN A 68 -5.30 -18.78 2.66
N ALA A 69 -5.00 -18.20 1.51
CA ALA A 69 -4.72 -18.95 0.27
C ALA A 69 -3.56 -19.93 0.46
N ASN A 70 -2.41 -19.44 0.95
CA ASN A 70 -1.23 -20.26 1.25
C ASN A 70 -1.57 -21.43 2.19
N ARG A 71 -2.32 -21.15 3.27
CA ARG A 71 -2.70 -22.17 4.25
C ARG A 71 -3.62 -23.25 3.65
N ASN A 72 -4.50 -22.87 2.74
CA ASN A 72 -5.44 -23.79 2.10
C ASN A 72 -4.88 -24.41 0.80
N GLY A 73 -3.57 -24.31 0.56
CA GLY A 73 -2.89 -24.97 -0.57
C GLY A 73 -2.95 -24.20 -1.88
N LEU A 74 -3.56 -23.02 -1.92
CA LEU A 74 -3.45 -22.11 -3.06
C LEU A 74 -2.11 -21.36 -2.97
N ILE A 75 -1.06 -22.04 -3.43
CA ILE A 75 0.30 -21.51 -3.59
C ILE A 75 0.62 -21.27 -5.07
N GLY A 76 1.74 -20.64 -5.37
CA GLY A 76 2.18 -20.31 -6.73
C GLY A 76 1.31 -19.24 -7.39
N ILE A 77 0.67 -18.38 -6.60
CA ILE A 77 -0.11 -17.26 -7.11
C ILE A 77 0.86 -16.28 -7.79
N PRO A 78 0.62 -15.87 -9.03
CA PRO A 78 1.56 -15.05 -9.83
C PRO A 78 1.57 -13.57 -9.41
N ILE A 79 1.84 -13.28 -8.15
CA ILE A 79 1.98 -11.91 -7.63
C ILE A 79 3.39 -11.41 -7.96
N ARG A 80 3.51 -10.53 -8.94
CA ARG A 80 4.80 -9.96 -9.36
C ARG A 80 5.24 -8.87 -8.40
N GLU A 81 4.36 -7.89 -8.16
CA GLU A 81 4.62 -6.78 -7.24
C GLU A 81 3.43 -6.50 -6.34
N ALA A 82 3.67 -6.37 -5.04
CA ALA A 82 2.69 -5.89 -4.07
C ALA A 82 3.18 -4.61 -3.41
N ARG A 83 2.51 -3.49 -3.69
CA ARG A 83 2.88 -2.16 -3.20
C ARG A 83 1.95 -1.75 -2.07
N PHE A 84 2.52 -1.26 -0.98
CA PHE A 84 1.80 -0.89 0.24
C PHE A 84 2.05 0.56 0.61
N TYR A 85 0.97 1.33 0.73
CA TYR A 85 0.99 2.76 1.01
C TYR A 85 0.31 3.03 2.35
N GLY A 86 1.08 3.49 3.35
CA GLY A 86 0.54 3.82 4.67
C GLY A 86 -0.26 2.68 5.31
N THR A 87 0.13 1.43 5.07
CA THR A 87 -0.75 0.29 5.30
C THR A 87 -0.82 -0.14 6.77
N ALA A 88 -1.99 -0.67 7.17
CA ALA A 88 -2.17 -1.30 8.48
C ALA A 88 -1.53 -2.70 8.60
N THR A 89 -1.08 -3.28 7.48
CA THR A 89 -0.34 -4.53 7.46
C THR A 89 1.13 -4.31 7.77
N HIS A 90 1.74 -5.27 8.44
CA HIS A 90 3.18 -5.30 8.57
C HIS A 90 3.80 -5.90 7.31
N VAL A 91 4.36 -5.06 6.43
CA VAL A 91 4.84 -5.45 5.09
C VAL A 91 5.92 -6.55 5.15
N PRO A 92 6.85 -6.58 6.12
CA PRO A 92 7.79 -7.69 6.26
C PRO A 92 7.12 -9.07 6.43
N TRP A 93 5.98 -9.13 7.13
CA TRP A 93 5.22 -10.38 7.25
C TRP A 93 4.53 -10.76 5.95
N TYR A 94 4.01 -9.77 5.22
CA TYR A 94 3.48 -10.01 3.88
C TYR A 94 4.57 -10.53 2.93
N ALA A 95 5.78 -9.95 2.97
CA ALA A 95 6.92 -10.43 2.18
C ALA A 95 7.27 -11.90 2.49
N ASN A 96 7.17 -12.32 3.75
CA ASN A 96 7.32 -13.73 4.12
C ASN A 96 6.20 -14.62 3.56
N GLN A 97 4.98 -14.10 3.39
CA GLN A 97 3.89 -14.83 2.75
C GLN A 97 4.08 -14.97 1.24
N LEU A 98 4.73 -14.00 0.58
CA LEU A 98 5.17 -14.18 -0.81
C LEU A 98 6.21 -15.31 -0.92
N VAL A 99 7.10 -15.46 0.07
CA VAL A 99 8.02 -16.60 0.15
C VAL A 99 7.27 -17.92 0.29
N THR A 100 6.30 -18.00 1.21
CA THR A 100 5.45 -19.20 1.36
C THR A 100 4.65 -19.51 0.10
N ASN A 101 4.15 -18.48 -0.58
CA ASN A 101 3.44 -18.60 -1.85
C ASN A 101 4.33 -19.20 -2.94
N GLY A 102 5.64 -18.89 -2.94
CA GLY A 102 6.62 -19.61 -3.76
C GLY A 102 6.62 -19.25 -5.26
N TYR A 103 5.93 -18.18 -5.67
CA TYR A 103 6.07 -17.66 -7.03
C TYR A 103 7.39 -16.90 -7.19
N GLU A 104 8.14 -17.20 -8.25
CA GLU A 104 9.45 -16.60 -8.47
C GLU A 104 9.31 -15.11 -8.84
N GLY A 105 10.30 -14.29 -8.46
CA GLY A 105 10.25 -12.86 -8.77
C GLY A 105 9.27 -12.00 -7.95
N SER A 106 8.40 -12.59 -7.12
CA SER A 106 7.49 -11.82 -6.25
C SER A 106 8.21 -10.82 -5.34
N ARG A 107 7.74 -9.57 -5.31
CA ARG A 107 8.31 -8.48 -4.50
C ARG A 107 7.23 -7.74 -3.71
N ALA A 108 7.55 -7.35 -2.47
CA ALA A 108 6.73 -6.46 -1.65
C ALA A 108 7.44 -5.11 -1.48
N TYR A 109 6.71 -4.02 -1.63
CA TYR A 109 7.23 -2.66 -1.45
C TYR A 109 6.40 -1.90 -0.43
N SER A 110 7.05 -1.05 0.36
CA SER A 110 6.40 -0.21 1.37
C SER A 110 6.70 1.26 1.13
N ALA A 111 5.69 2.10 1.23
CA ALA A 111 5.82 3.56 1.31
C ALA A 111 5.06 4.02 2.56
N VAL A 112 5.75 4.64 3.51
CA VAL A 112 5.19 5.05 4.80
C VAL A 112 5.76 6.40 5.18
N HIS A 113 4.88 7.38 5.35
CA HIS A 113 5.27 8.69 5.87
C HIS A 113 5.59 8.60 7.37
N TYR A 114 6.57 9.39 7.84
CA TYR A 114 6.99 9.40 9.25
C TYR A 114 5.78 9.57 10.19
N THR A 115 4.84 10.45 9.83
CA THR A 115 3.67 10.79 10.65
C THR A 115 2.42 9.96 10.35
N ASP A 116 2.47 8.95 9.46
CA ASP A 116 1.31 8.13 9.15
C ASP A 116 0.95 7.21 10.32
N PHE A 117 -0.19 7.51 10.97
CA PHE A 117 -0.63 6.78 12.14
C PHE A 117 -1.03 5.33 11.84
N VAL A 118 -1.48 5.01 10.63
CA VAL A 118 -1.89 3.66 10.24
C VAL A 118 -0.67 2.85 9.81
N GLY A 119 0.20 3.47 9.00
CA GLY A 119 1.41 2.85 8.48
C GLY A 119 2.45 2.54 9.56
N ARG A 120 2.58 3.44 10.55
CA ARG A 120 3.65 3.42 11.55
C ARG A 120 3.19 3.38 13.01
N SER A 121 2.05 3.98 13.33
CA SER A 121 1.63 4.48 14.65
C SER A 121 2.35 5.77 15.09
N PRO A 122 1.61 6.84 15.49
CA PRO A 122 2.16 8.18 15.69
C PRO A 122 2.88 8.32 17.04
N ALA A 123 2.50 7.53 18.05
CA ALA A 123 3.16 7.51 19.35
C ALA A 123 4.17 6.37 19.41
N ALA A 124 5.43 6.68 19.74
CA ALA A 124 6.53 5.70 19.84
C ALA A 124 6.17 4.47 20.71
N PHE A 125 5.33 4.65 21.72
CA PHE A 125 4.85 3.63 22.65
C PHE A 125 3.79 2.67 22.06
N PHE A 126 3.08 3.06 21.00
CA PHE A 126 2.08 2.24 20.30
C PHE A 126 2.58 1.73 18.94
N ARG A 127 3.87 1.95 18.63
CA ARG A 127 4.55 1.42 17.43
C ARG A 127 4.73 -0.08 17.60
N SER A 128 3.75 -0.83 17.13
CA SER A 128 3.78 -2.27 17.22
C SER A 128 3.15 -2.87 15.97
N PRO A 129 3.81 -3.86 15.33
CA PRO A 129 3.18 -4.61 14.24
C PRO A 129 1.96 -5.40 14.75
N TYR A 130 1.78 -5.54 16.07
CA TYR A 130 0.63 -6.16 16.70
C TYR A 130 -0.59 -5.24 16.84
N THR A 131 -0.44 -3.91 16.68
CA THR A 131 -1.56 -2.96 16.77
C THR A 131 -1.99 -2.49 15.38
N ILE A 132 -1.13 -1.77 14.65
CA ILE A 132 -1.37 -1.31 13.27
C ILE A 132 -0.02 -1.09 12.58
N GLY A 133 0.12 -1.54 11.33
CA GLY A 133 1.24 -1.28 10.43
C GLY A 133 2.61 -1.68 10.98
N GLY A 134 3.16 -0.85 11.87
CA GLY A 134 4.45 -1.04 12.52
C GLY A 134 5.60 -1.03 11.52
N ASN A 135 5.41 -0.38 10.38
CA ASN A 135 6.39 -0.35 9.30
C ASN A 135 7.39 0.80 9.52
N ALA A 136 8.63 0.59 9.04
CA ALA A 136 9.63 1.65 9.04
C ALA A 136 9.20 2.78 8.08
N PRO A 137 9.45 4.06 8.43
CA PRO A 137 9.17 5.16 7.51
C PRO A 137 10.11 5.08 6.30
N THR A 138 9.59 5.42 5.13
CA THR A 138 10.38 5.57 3.90
C THR A 138 10.58 7.04 3.52
N GLY A 139 9.88 7.96 4.20
CA GLY A 139 10.00 9.41 4.02
C GLY A 139 9.33 10.19 5.15
N GLY A 140 9.50 11.52 5.16
CA GLY A 140 8.95 12.42 6.19
C GLY A 140 9.88 12.71 7.37
N VAL A 141 9.56 13.73 8.18
CA VAL A 141 10.37 14.22 9.31
C VAL A 141 9.89 13.75 10.67
N GLU A 142 10.86 13.51 11.57
CA GLU A 142 10.65 12.94 12.91
C GLU A 142 9.97 13.89 13.92
N ASN A 143 10.22 15.19 13.79
CA ASN A 143 9.96 16.16 14.84
C ASN A 143 8.72 17.03 14.62
N LYS A 144 7.78 16.58 13.77
CA LYS A 144 6.56 17.34 13.47
C LYS A 144 5.31 16.45 13.62
N PRO A 145 4.77 16.31 14.86
CA PRO A 145 3.59 15.48 15.12
C PRO A 145 2.34 16.04 14.41
N PHE A 146 1.40 15.16 14.03
CA PHE A 146 0.12 15.48 13.36
C PHE A 146 0.21 16.06 11.94
N MET A 147 1.38 16.03 11.28
CA MET A 147 1.59 16.89 10.12
C MET A 147 1.30 16.36 8.72
N TYR A 148 1.08 15.07 8.47
CA TYR A 148 0.49 14.68 7.18
C TYR A 148 -0.25 13.35 7.16
N SER A 149 -1.18 13.37 6.21
CA SER A 149 -2.32 12.54 5.89
C SER A 149 -1.94 11.21 5.30
N HIS A 150 -2.48 10.19 5.95
CA HIS A 150 -2.71 8.87 5.42
C HIS A 150 -3.23 8.82 3.96
N SER A 151 -3.80 9.90 3.39
CA SER A 151 -4.53 9.91 2.11
C SER A 151 -3.78 10.31 0.83
N SER A 152 -2.46 10.57 0.81
CA SER A 152 -1.81 11.07 -0.44
C SER A 152 -0.41 10.54 -0.68
N TYR A 153 -0.33 9.28 -1.11
CA TYR A 153 0.88 8.66 -1.62
C TYR A 153 0.93 8.75 -3.15
N PHE A 154 2.07 9.16 -3.72
CA PHE A 154 2.28 9.25 -5.17
C PHE A 154 3.39 8.30 -5.61
N ARG A 155 3.03 7.25 -6.36
CA ARG A 155 4.04 6.30 -6.88
C ARG A 155 5.06 7.00 -7.78
N GLU A 156 4.59 7.88 -8.64
CA GLU A 156 5.38 8.63 -9.60
C GLU A 156 5.14 10.12 -9.38
N GLU A 157 6.18 10.91 -9.61
CA GLU A 157 6.05 12.36 -9.61
C GLU A 157 5.15 12.78 -10.77
N PRO A 158 4.03 13.49 -10.52
CA PRO A 158 3.17 13.92 -11.60
C PRO A 158 3.92 14.86 -12.54
N VAL A 159 3.76 14.67 -13.85
CA VAL A 159 4.34 15.57 -14.86
C VAL A 159 3.86 17.01 -14.67
N ARG A 160 4.71 17.98 -15.02
CA ARG A 160 4.42 19.43 -14.84
C ARG A 160 3.19 19.91 -15.60
N TYR A 161 2.93 19.32 -16.76
CA TYR A 161 1.83 19.68 -17.65
C TYR A 161 0.97 18.46 -17.95
N LEU A 162 -0.32 18.70 -18.15
CA LEU A 162 -1.27 17.66 -18.54
C LEU A 162 -0.94 17.19 -19.96
N VAL A 163 -0.62 15.91 -20.08
CA VAL A 163 -0.36 15.24 -21.35
C VAL A 163 -1.10 13.92 -21.40
N ASP A 164 -1.44 13.48 -22.61
CA ASP A 164 -1.97 12.13 -22.83
C ASP A 164 -0.85 11.06 -22.85
N GLU A 165 -1.24 9.81 -23.03
CA GLU A 165 -0.33 8.65 -23.12
C GLU A 165 0.72 8.76 -24.25
N LYS A 166 0.50 9.65 -25.23
CA LYS A 166 1.40 9.90 -26.36
C LYS A 166 2.25 11.17 -26.16
N GLY A 167 2.17 11.80 -24.99
CA GLY A 167 2.90 13.02 -24.66
C GLY A 167 2.32 14.30 -25.27
N ARG A 168 1.07 14.29 -25.76
CA ARG A 168 0.41 15.46 -26.35
C ARG A 168 -0.32 16.26 -25.28
N ASN A 169 -0.26 17.60 -25.36
CA ASN A 169 -0.92 18.47 -24.38
C ASN A 169 -2.44 18.29 -24.38
N ILE A 170 -3.01 18.19 -23.18
CA ILE A 170 -4.45 18.10 -22.95
C ILE A 170 -4.92 19.11 -21.90
N ASP A 171 -6.23 19.39 -21.88
CA ASP A 171 -6.89 20.12 -20.81
C ASP A 171 -7.33 19.20 -19.67
N ALA A 172 -7.95 19.77 -18.62
CA ALA A 172 -8.43 19.01 -17.46
C ALA A 172 -9.55 17.99 -17.80
N ASN A 173 -10.17 18.11 -18.98
CA ASN A 173 -11.20 17.20 -19.46
C ASN A 173 -10.65 16.15 -20.44
N GLY A 174 -9.34 16.17 -20.71
CA GLY A 174 -8.69 15.25 -21.64
C GLY A 174 -8.76 15.67 -23.11
N ASN A 175 -9.21 16.88 -23.44
CA ASN A 175 -9.22 17.36 -24.81
C ASN A 175 -7.83 17.85 -25.23
N LEU A 176 -7.44 17.59 -26.47
CA LEU A 176 -6.18 18.08 -27.02
C LEU A 176 -6.19 19.62 -27.08
N THR A 177 -5.14 20.23 -26.55
CA THR A 177 -4.97 21.69 -26.53
C THR A 177 -3.98 22.19 -27.59
N GLY A 178 -3.46 21.28 -28.42
CA GLY A 178 -2.44 21.57 -29.41
C GLY A 178 -1.13 22.02 -28.74
N GLY A 179 -0.66 23.21 -29.06
CA GLY A 179 0.59 23.77 -28.51
C GLY A 179 0.47 24.36 -27.11
N LYS A 180 -0.73 24.44 -26.52
CA LYS A 180 -0.93 25.09 -25.22
C LYS A 180 -0.67 24.12 -24.06
N GLU A 181 0.37 24.40 -23.28
CA GLU A 181 0.67 23.70 -22.04
C GLU A 181 -0.34 24.06 -20.94
N VAL A 182 -0.96 23.05 -20.33
CA VAL A 182 -1.87 23.22 -19.19
C VAL A 182 -1.20 22.65 -17.94
N LYS A 183 -1.07 23.46 -16.89
CA LYS A 183 -0.44 23.04 -15.63
C LYS A 183 -1.20 21.86 -15.01
N ASN A 184 -0.47 20.83 -14.61
CA ASN A 184 -1.04 19.68 -13.95
C ASN A 184 -1.36 20.01 -12.47
N PRO A 185 -2.63 20.02 -12.05
CA PRO A 185 -2.99 20.29 -10.65
C PRO A 185 -2.40 19.25 -9.69
N TYR A 186 -2.22 18.00 -10.13
CA TYR A 186 -1.64 16.95 -9.30
C TYR A 186 -0.15 17.17 -9.02
N LYS A 187 0.61 17.78 -9.95
CA LYS A 187 2.01 18.16 -9.70
C LYS A 187 2.10 19.25 -8.66
N LYS A 188 1.24 20.26 -8.76
CA LYS A 188 1.14 21.31 -7.75
C LYS A 188 0.82 20.72 -6.37
N GLU A 189 -0.16 19.82 -6.29
CA GLU A 189 -0.54 19.14 -5.05
C GLU A 189 0.60 18.27 -4.50
N PHE A 190 1.34 17.58 -5.37
CA PHE A 190 2.53 16.82 -5.00
C PHE A 190 3.59 17.74 -4.42
N ASP A 191 3.92 18.84 -5.08
CA ASP A 191 4.95 19.79 -4.63
C ASP A 191 4.58 20.40 -3.28
N GLU A 192 3.36 20.91 -3.12
CA GLU A 192 2.89 21.49 -1.86
C GLU A 192 2.93 20.49 -0.69
N LYS A 193 2.70 19.19 -0.96
CA LYS A 193 2.69 18.16 0.09
C LYS A 193 4.08 17.60 0.39
N TRP A 194 4.87 17.39 -0.65
CA TRP A 194 6.06 16.54 -0.61
C TRP A 194 7.36 17.24 -0.91
N ILE A 195 7.38 18.47 -1.45
CA ILE A 195 8.63 19.17 -1.87
C ILE A 195 8.74 20.58 -1.27
N GLU A 196 7.74 21.42 -1.49
CA GLU A 196 7.72 22.86 -1.15
C GLU A 196 6.93 23.16 0.14
N GLY A 197 6.24 22.16 0.70
CA GLY A 197 5.44 22.32 1.91
C GLY A 197 6.25 22.46 3.20
N PRO A 198 5.64 22.97 4.28
CA PRO A 198 6.24 23.01 5.62
C PRO A 198 6.56 21.60 6.19
N ASN A 199 6.16 20.55 5.48
CA ASN A 199 6.20 19.13 5.85
C ASN A 199 7.41 18.37 5.25
N HIS A 200 8.32 19.07 4.56
CA HIS A 200 9.44 18.48 3.83
C HIS A 200 10.61 18.02 4.73
N ASN A 201 11.22 16.89 4.34
CA ASN A 201 12.56 16.50 4.74
C ASN A 201 13.49 16.90 3.58
N LEU A 202 14.64 17.53 3.85
CA LEU A 202 15.56 18.25 2.94
C LEU A 202 16.06 17.54 1.64
N ASN A 203 15.49 16.40 1.22
CA ASN A 203 15.85 15.64 0.04
C ASN A 203 14.91 15.90 -1.14
N ARG A 204 15.49 16.17 -2.32
CA ARG A 204 14.78 16.41 -3.59
C ARG A 204 14.16 15.15 -4.22
N ASP A 205 14.08 14.04 -3.48
CA ASP A 205 13.66 12.73 -3.98
C ASP A 205 12.23 12.40 -3.49
N ASN A 206 11.40 11.78 -4.34
CA ASN A 206 10.00 11.44 -4.02
C ASN A 206 9.88 10.55 -2.76
N PRO A 207 9.45 11.10 -1.62
CA PRO A 207 9.35 10.37 -0.34
C PRO A 207 8.20 9.34 -0.30
N SER A 208 7.32 9.35 -1.30
CA SER A 208 6.23 8.38 -1.46
C SER A 208 6.56 7.23 -2.42
N LEU A 209 7.80 7.18 -2.91
CA LEU A 209 8.30 6.06 -3.71
C LEU A 209 8.39 4.79 -2.84
N PRO A 210 7.72 3.69 -3.20
CA PRO A 210 7.78 2.46 -2.44
C PRO A 210 9.19 1.82 -2.45
N VAL A 211 9.70 1.51 -1.26
CA VAL A 211 10.99 0.84 -1.07
C VAL A 211 10.78 -0.66 -0.97
N LEU A 212 11.67 -1.44 -1.58
CA LEU A 212 11.64 -2.91 -1.51
C LEU A 212 11.80 -3.38 -0.07
N VAL A 213 10.90 -4.25 0.38
CA VAL A 213 10.97 -4.90 1.69
C VAL A 213 11.44 -6.33 1.52
N GLN A 214 12.64 -6.62 2.03
CA GLN A 214 13.19 -7.96 1.99
C GLN A 214 12.44 -8.89 2.96
N PRO A 215 12.12 -10.13 2.57
CA PRO A 215 11.56 -11.11 3.49
C PRO A 215 12.58 -11.44 4.57
N THR A 216 12.11 -11.67 5.80
CA THR A 216 12.98 -12.09 6.92
C THR A 216 13.20 -13.60 6.95
N ARG A 217 12.46 -14.36 6.14
CA ARG A 217 12.63 -15.80 5.95
C ARG A 217 13.35 -16.10 4.64
N PRO A 218 14.33 -17.01 4.61
CA PRO A 218 14.90 -17.49 3.37
C PRO A 218 13.83 -18.27 2.58
N ARG A 219 13.88 -18.20 1.25
CA ARG A 219 13.13 -19.13 0.39
C ARG A 219 13.68 -20.53 0.63
N GLN A 220 12.90 -21.40 1.27
CA GLN A 220 13.26 -22.82 1.36
C GLN A 220 13.16 -23.44 -0.04
N GLY A 221 14.26 -23.99 -0.54
CA GLY A 221 14.27 -24.76 -1.80
C GLY A 221 14.98 -24.14 -2.99
N VAL A 222 15.73 -23.04 -2.84
CA VAL A 222 16.68 -22.62 -3.90
C VAL A 222 17.98 -23.39 -3.70
N ARG A 223 18.12 -24.51 -4.43
CA ARG A 223 19.42 -25.05 -4.84
C ARG A 223 19.78 -24.44 -6.19
#